data_AF-A0A2T0T9D2-F1
#
_entry.id   AF-A0A2T0T9D2-F1
#
_cell.length_a   1.000
_cell.length_b   1.000
_cell.length_c   1.000
_cell.angle_alpha   90.00
_cell.angle_beta   90.00
_cell.angle_gamma   90.00
#
_symmetry.space_group_name_H-M   'P 1'
#
loop_
_entity.id
_entity.type
_entity.pdbx_description
1 polymer ?
#
loop_
_entity_poly.entity_id
_entity_poly.type
_entity_poly.pdbx_seq_one_letter_code
_entity_poly.pdbx_strand_id
1 'polypeptide(L)' 'MEPAEGSAKSRPPCDLCGGTGEMTWLQPEPEDGGYVLREVGHPCTNGCSGWWRVPAAERGDSVGWAAEANVGLGEL' A
#
# COMPACT_ATOMS: atom_id res chain seq x y z
N MET A 1 7.88 7.23 -46.54
CA MET A 1 7.61 7.61 -45.13
C MET A 1 7.67 6.35 -44.31
N GLU A 2 8.72 6.17 -43.52
CA GLU A 2 8.79 5.13 -42.49
C GLU A 2 8.24 5.73 -41.19
N PRO A 3 7.30 5.08 -40.49
CA PRO A 3 6.88 5.56 -39.18
C PRO A 3 8.02 5.28 -38.19
N ALA A 4 8.48 6.33 -37.51
CA ALA A 4 9.37 6.20 -36.37
C ALA A 4 8.65 5.35 -35.32
N GLU A 5 9.07 4.09 -35.19
CA GLU A 5 8.72 3.24 -34.06
C GLU A 5 9.36 3.84 -32.81
N GLY A 6 8.66 4.81 -32.22
CA GLY A 6 8.98 5.32 -30.91
C GLY A 6 8.93 4.14 -29.95
N SER A 7 10.10 3.68 -29.54
CA SER A 7 10.28 2.66 -28.51
C SER A 7 9.68 3.19 -27.22
N ALA A 8 8.38 3.02 -27.06
CA ALA A 8 7.71 3.11 -25.78
C ALA A 8 8.29 1.97 -24.95
N LYS A 9 9.39 2.26 -24.24
CA LYS A 9 9.91 1.40 -23.18
C LYS A 9 8.77 1.31 -22.17
N SER A 10 7.95 0.27 -22.29
CA SER A 10 6.98 -0.09 -21.27
C SER A 10 7.78 -0.23 -19.98
N ARG A 11 7.55 0.69 -19.05
CA ARG A 11 8.14 0.60 -17.72
C ARG A 11 7.84 -0.81 -17.20
N PRO A 12 8.83 -1.53 -16.62
CA PRO A 12 8.57 -2.85 -16.06
C PRO A 12 7.36 -2.76 -15.11
N PRO A 13 6.50 -3.80 -15.07
CA PRO A 13 5.33 -3.79 -14.20
C PRO A 13 5.77 -3.53 -12.77
N CYS A 14 5.03 -2.68 -12.06
CA CYS A 14 5.38 -2.32 -10.69
C CYS A 14 5.35 -3.57 -9.81
N ASP A 15 6.46 -3.91 -9.14
CA ASP A 15 6.56 -5.12 -8.31
C ASP A 15 5.53 -5.15 -7.16
N LEU A 16 5.08 -3.98 -6.70
CA LEU A 16 4.13 -3.85 -5.60
C LEU A 16 2.69 -4.22 -6.00
N CYS A 17 2.23 -3.73 -7.16
CA CYS A 17 0.86 -3.96 -7.64
C CYS A 17 0.79 -4.86 -8.88
N GLY A 18 1.90 -5.45 -9.33
CA GLY A 18 1.98 -6.17 -10.60
C GLY A 18 1.63 -5.32 -11.84
N GLY A 19 1.61 -3.99 -11.71
CA GLY A 19 1.16 -3.07 -12.76
C GLY A 19 -0.36 -2.84 -12.83
N THR A 20 -1.17 -3.38 -11.91
CA THR A 20 -2.64 -3.18 -11.91
C THR A 20 -3.05 -1.77 -11.47
N GLY A 21 -2.18 -1.08 -10.73
CA GLY A 21 -2.50 0.19 -10.07
C GLY A 21 -3.17 0.03 -8.69
N GLU A 22 -3.45 -1.20 -8.25
CA GLU A 22 -4.14 -1.50 -6.99
C GLU A 22 -3.46 -2.66 -6.25
N MET A 23 -3.40 -2.59 -4.93
CA MET A 23 -3.02 -3.71 -4.07
C MET A 23 -4.30 -4.31 -3.50
N THR A 24 -4.41 -5.64 -3.55
CA THR A 24 -5.55 -6.36 -2.98
C THR A 24 -5.09 -7.36 -1.93
N TRP A 25 -5.89 -7.55 -0.89
CA TRP A 25 -5.66 -8.55 0.15
C TRP A 25 -6.99 -9.01 0.76
N LEU A 26 -6.94 -10.12 1.50
CA LEU A 26 -8.08 -10.60 2.29
C LEU A 26 -8.00 -10.01 3.70
N GLN A 27 -9.03 -9.25 4.09
CA GLN A 27 -9.18 -8.70 5.43
C GLN A 27 -10.23 -9.51 6.21
N PRO A 28 -9.91 -10.00 7.41
CA PRO A 28 -10.91 -10.56 8.31
C PRO A 28 -11.86 -9.46 8.78
N GLU A 29 -13.15 -9.63 8.52
CA GLU A 29 -14.21 -8.76 9.00
C GLU A 29 -15.09 -9.53 10.00
N PRO A 30 -15.47 -8.92 11.12
CA PRO A 30 -16.34 -9.57 12.09
C PRO A 30 -17.74 -9.79 11.48
N GLU A 31 -18.26 -11.00 11.66
CA GLU A 31 -19.63 -11.39 11.30
C GLU A 31 -20.23 -12.17 12.48
N ASP A 32 -21.55 -12.35 12.50
CA ASP A 32 -22.23 -13.02 13.61
C ASP A 32 -21.64 -14.42 13.86
N GLY A 33 -20.96 -14.57 15.00
CA GLY A 33 -20.34 -15.83 15.42
C GLY A 33 -18.92 -16.07 14.90
N GLY A 34 -18.26 -15.12 14.24
CA GLY A 34 -16.87 -15.30 13.82
C GLY A 34 -16.30 -14.19 12.94
N TYR A 35 -15.40 -14.58 12.04
CA TYR A 35 -14.79 -13.70 11.05
C TYR A 35 -14.94 -14.29 9.66
N VAL A 36 -15.18 -13.43 8.67
CA VAL A 36 -15.13 -13.79 7.26
C VAL A 36 -14.01 -13.03 6.57
N LEU A 37 -13.37 -13.65 5.60
CA LEU A 37 -12.36 -12.98 4.78
C LEU A 37 -13.06 -12.23 3.64
N ARG A 38 -12.89 -10.92 3.62
CA ARG A 38 -13.36 -10.05 2.53
C ARG A 38 -12.16 -9.55 1.75
N GLU A 39 -12.24 -9.62 0.42
CA GLU A 39 -11.25 -8.98 -0.43
C GLU A 39 -11.42 -7.46 -0.35
N VAL A 40 -10.32 -6.77 -0.09
CA VAL A 40 -10.24 -5.31 -0.03
C VAL A 40 -9.11 -4.84 -0.93
N GLY A 41 -9.28 -3.62 -1.45
CA GLY A 41 -8.34 -2.99 -2.37
C GLY A 41 -7.86 -1.63 -1.86
N HIS A 42 -6.60 -1.29 -2.17
CA HIS A 42 -6.06 0.04 -1.94
C HIS A 42 -5.23 0.50 -3.15
N PRO A 43 -5.32 1.78 -3.53
CA PRO A 43 -4.46 2.35 -4.56
C PRO A 43 -2.98 2.01 -4.34
N CYS A 44 -2.27 1.63 -5.40
CA CYS A 44 -0.84 1.34 -5.31
C CYS A 44 -0.10 2.57 -4.79
N THR A 45 0.63 2.41 -3.68
CA THR A 45 1.33 3.51 -2.98
C THR A 45 2.50 4.08 -3.78
N ASN A 46 3.03 3.33 -4.76
CA ASN A 46 4.00 3.82 -5.74
C ASN A 46 3.41 4.83 -6.75
N GLY A 47 2.15 5.25 -6.57
CA GLY A 47 1.48 6.23 -7.44
C GLY A 47 1.10 5.67 -8.81
N CYS A 48 1.02 4.33 -8.93
CA CYS A 48 0.56 3.69 -10.17
C CYS A 48 -0.96 3.83 -10.36
N SER A 49 -1.68 4.18 -9.29
CA SER A 49 -3.11 4.50 -9.34
C SER A 49 -3.32 5.91 -9.87
N GLY A 50 -4.17 6.06 -10.90
CA GLY A 50 -4.42 7.36 -11.55
C GLY A 50 -5.16 8.39 -10.68
N TRP A 51 -5.69 8.00 -9.53
CA TRP A 51 -6.58 8.81 -8.69
C TRP A 51 -6.08 9.01 -7.25
N TRP A 52 -5.04 8.30 -6.82
CA TRP A 52 -4.41 8.48 -5.52
C TRP A 52 -3.02 9.11 -5.68
N ARG A 53 -2.89 10.35 -5.26
CA ARG A 53 -1.61 11.04 -5.07
C ARG A 53 -1.45 11.27 -3.59
N VAL A 54 -0.36 10.80 -3.00
CA VAL A 54 -0.11 10.94 -1.55
C VAL A 54 0.01 12.43 -1.22
N PRO A 55 -0.94 13.07 -0.50
CA PRO A 55 -0.85 14.52 -0.23
C PRO A 55 -0.04 14.84 1.04
N ALA A 56 0.38 13.83 1.80
CA ALA A 56 0.82 14.03 3.19
C ALA A 56 2.18 13.41 3.57
N ALA A 57 2.68 12.37 2.88
CA ALA A 57 3.95 11.74 3.25
C ALA A 57 5.20 12.60 2.90
N GLU A 58 5.04 13.62 2.06
CA GLU A 58 6.09 14.60 1.73
C GLU A 58 6.19 15.74 2.78
N ARG A 59 5.20 15.86 3.68
CA ARG A 59 5.32 16.72 4.87
C ARG A 59 5.92 15.84 5.95
N GLY A 60 7.17 16.09 6.33
CA GLY A 60 8.00 15.27 7.23
C GLY A 60 7.51 15.14 8.68
N ASP A 61 6.20 14.97 8.89
CA ASP A 61 5.58 14.64 10.16
C ASP A 61 5.52 13.11 10.32
N SER A 62 6.69 12.47 10.35
CA SER A 62 6.80 11.13 10.91
C SER A 62 6.53 11.22 12.42
N VAL A 63 5.58 10.42 12.94
CA VAL A 63 5.47 10.21 14.38
C VAL A 63 6.77 9.55 14.84
N GLY A 64 7.60 10.30 15.55
CA GLY A 64 8.81 9.74 16.15
C GLY A 64 8.44 8.57 17.04
N TRP A 65 9.20 7.48 16.97
CA TRP A 65 9.17 6.43 17.99
C TRP A 65 9.40 7.11 19.33
N ALA A 66 8.33 7.27 20.12
CA ALA A 66 8.46 7.69 21.50
C ALA A 66 9.24 6.57 22.19
N ALA A 67 10.50 6.88 22.47
CA ALA A 67 11.41 6.03 23.21
C ALA A 67 10.74 5.56 24.52
N GLU A 68 10.96 4.28 24.83
CA GLU A 68 10.81 3.69 26.16
C GLU A 68 9.39 3.63 26.77
N ALA A 69 8.50 2.77 26.24
CA ALA A 69 7.45 2.21 27.09
C ALA A 69 8.09 1.16 28.02
N ASN A 70 8.38 1.58 29.26
CA ASN A 70 8.87 0.73 30.34
C ASN A 70 8.18 -0.65 30.38
N VAL A 71 8.91 -1.71 30.03
CA VAL A 71 8.51 -3.09 30.32
C VAL A 71 8.64 -3.30 31.82
N GLY A 72 7.52 -3.13 32.54
CA GLY A 72 7.34 -3.70 33.86
C GLY A 72 7.14 -5.21 33.74
N LEU A 73 8.23 -5.98 33.73
CA LEU A 73 8.22 -7.40 34.03
C LEU A 73 8.14 -7.55 35.55
N GLY A 74 7.00 -7.97 36.08
CA GLY A 74 6.87 -8.28 37.51
C GLY A 74 5.47 -8.70 37.96
N GLU A 75 5.35 -9.98 38.31
CA GLU A 75 4.44 -10.58 39.31
C GLU A 75 3.08 -11.12 38.84
N LEU A 76 3.06 -12.44 38.59
CA LEU A 76 2.09 -13.41 39.15
C LEU A 76 2.69 -14.82 39.14
#